data_AF-A0A3M1Q040-F1
#
_entry.id   AF-A0A3M1Q040-F1
#
_cell.length_a   1.000
_cell.length_b   1.000
_cell.length_c   1.000
_cell.angle_alpha   90.00
_cell.angle_beta   90.00
_cell.angle_gamma   90.00
#
_symmetry.space_group_name_H-M   'P 1'
#
loop_
_entity.id
_entity.type
_entity.pdbx_description
1 polymer ?
#
loop_
_entity_poly.entity_id
_entity_poly.type
_entity_poly.pdbx_seq_one_letter_code
_entity_poly.pdbx_strand_id
1 'polypeptide(L)' 'MKTTAWTEQHRFFWPQRYLTARLPRYTSYPTADRFGPLCEADHRAWLAAVPAGEPVSLYVHLPFCRQLCWYCGCHTTI' A
#
# COMPACT_ATOMS: atom_id res chain seq x y z
N MET A 1 -13.52 -40.93 4.46
CA MET A 1 -12.46 -40.06 4.98
C MET A 1 -11.25 -40.16 4.07
N LYS A 2 -11.06 -39.19 3.16
CA LYS A 2 -9.87 -39.09 2.31
C LYS A 2 -9.06 -37.88 2.77
N THR A 3 -8.05 -38.14 3.59
CA THR A 3 -6.95 -37.21 3.87
C THR A 3 -5.80 -37.60 2.95
N THR A 4 -5.65 -36.92 1.80
CA THR A 4 -4.40 -36.77 1.00
C THR A 4 -4.76 -36.29 -0.43
N ALA A 5 -4.59 -34.99 -0.70
CA ALA A 5 -4.42 -34.44 -2.06
C ALA A 5 -4.23 -32.91 -2.01
N TRP A 6 -3.14 -32.42 -1.43
CA TRP A 6 -2.76 -31.00 -1.55
C TRP A 6 -1.28 -30.78 -1.91
N THR A 7 -0.50 -31.84 -2.12
CA THR A 7 0.96 -31.72 -2.31
C THR A 7 1.45 -31.76 -3.77
N GLU A 8 0.58 -31.86 -4.79
CA GLU A 8 1.08 -32.11 -6.16
C GLU A 8 0.52 -31.24 -7.30
N GLN A 9 -0.28 -30.19 -7.06
CA GLN A 9 -0.90 -29.41 -8.15
C GLN A 9 -0.53 -27.93 -8.26
N HIS A 10 0.54 -27.48 -7.60
CA HIS A 10 1.10 -26.15 -7.86
C HIS A 10 2.62 -26.22 -8.02
N ARG A 11 3.09 -26.96 -9.01
CA ARG A 11 4.39 -26.68 -9.63
C ARG A 11 4.24 -25.43 -10.50
N PHE A 12 3.83 -24.33 -9.88
CA PHE A 12 3.88 -23.01 -10.47
C PHE A 12 5.36 -22.80 -10.77
N PHE A 13 5.74 -22.86 -12.04
CA PHE A 13 7.09 -22.60 -12.49
C PHE A 13 7.37 -21.12 -12.18
N TRP A 14 7.75 -20.83 -10.94
CA TRP A 14 8.26 -19.53 -10.58
C TRP A 14 9.61 -19.43 -11.27
N PRO A 15 9.77 -18.57 -12.30
CA PRO A 15 11.07 -18.44 -12.91
C PRO A 15 11.98 -17.85 -11.82
N GLN A 16 12.94 -18.64 -11.35
CA GLN A 16 13.86 -18.31 -10.25
C GLN A 16 14.51 -16.93 -10.42
N ARG A 17 14.59 -16.44 -11.66
CA ARG A 17 15.08 -15.11 -12.04
C ARG A 17 14.47 -13.93 -11.28
N TYR A 18 13.24 -14.05 -10.75
CA TYR A 18 12.59 -12.92 -10.07
C TYR A 18 12.66 -12.96 -8.55
N LEU A 19 13.18 -14.04 -7.94
CA LEU A 19 13.28 -14.16 -6.49
C LEU A 19 14.27 -13.13 -5.89
N THR A 20 15.31 -12.80 -6.63
CA THR A 20 16.33 -11.79 -6.26
C THR A 20 16.17 -10.48 -7.02
N ALA A 21 15.14 -10.36 -7.86
CA ALA A 21 14.92 -9.16 -8.64
C ALA A 21 14.39 -8.02 -7.77
N ARG A 22 14.89 -6.81 -8.01
CA ARG A 22 14.34 -5.59 -7.42
C ARG A 22 13.06 -5.21 -8.17
N LEU A 23 11.95 -5.79 -7.77
CA LEU A 23 10.63 -5.50 -8.32
C LEU A 23 10.08 -4.17 -7.74
N PRO A 24 9.18 -3.48 -8.47
CA PRO A 24 8.48 -2.32 -7.93
C PRO A 24 7.75 -2.66 -6.63
N ARG A 25 7.86 -1.76 -5.64
CA ARG A 25 7.03 -1.82 -4.44
C ARG A 25 5.75 -1.04 -4.71
N TYR A 26 4.62 -1.75 -4.76
CA TYR A 26 3.31 -1.12 -4.86
C TYR A 26 2.74 -0.90 -3.46
N THR A 27 2.70 0.36 -3.02
CA THR A 27 2.14 0.76 -1.72
C THR A 27 0.64 1.04 -1.78
N SER A 28 0.10 1.23 -2.99
CA SER A 28 -1.32 1.40 -3.27
C SER A 28 -1.63 0.93 -4.69
N TYR A 29 -2.92 0.68 -4.96
CA TYR A 29 -3.43 0.50 -6.31
C TYR A 29 -4.77 1.26 -6.46
N PRO A 30 -4.90 2.17 -7.44
CA PRO A 30 -3.87 2.66 -8.35
C PRO A 30 -2.69 3.33 -7.63
N THR A 31 -1.55 3.41 -8.33
CA THR A 31 -0.33 4.03 -7.81
C THR A 31 -0.46 5.55 -7.73
N ALA A 32 0.34 6.19 -6.87
CA ALA A 32 0.24 7.64 -6.60
C ALA A 32 0.47 8.53 -7.82
N ASP A 33 1.21 8.07 -8.84
CA ASP A 33 1.37 8.77 -10.13
C ASP A 33 0.06 8.89 -10.92
N ARG A 34 -0.98 8.14 -10.53
CA ARG A 34 -2.33 8.23 -11.10
C ARG A 34 -3.23 9.21 -10.37
N PHE A 35 -2.74 9.87 -9.32
CA PHE A 35 -3.53 10.87 -8.61
C PHE A 35 -3.66 12.12 -9.47
N GLY A 36 -4.88 12.65 -9.53
CA GLY A 36 -5.20 13.90 -10.20
C GLY A 36 -5.74 14.93 -9.21
N PRO A 37 -6.17 16.10 -9.71
CA PRO A 37 -6.86 17.09 -8.89
C PRO A 37 -8.08 16.46 -8.22
N LEU A 38 -8.26 16.72 -6.91
CA LEU A 38 -9.42 16.31 -6.14
C LEU A 38 -10.25 17.54 -5.77
N CYS A 39 -11.55 17.53 -6.05
CA CYS A 39 -12.45 18.58 -5.64
C CYS A 39 -12.84 18.42 -4.16
N GLU A 40 -13.06 19.55 -3.47
CA GLU A 40 -13.51 19.56 -2.08
C GLU A 40 -14.85 18.83 -1.91
N ALA A 41 -15.77 19.01 -2.86
CA ALA A 41 -17.10 18.40 -2.82
C ALA A 41 -17.03 16.86 -2.83
N ASP A 42 -16.12 16.29 -3.62
CA ASP A 42 -15.97 14.85 -3.76
C ASP A 42 -15.50 14.22 -2.44
N HIS A 43 -14.50 14.81 -1.77
CA HIS A 43 -14.02 14.29 -0.50
C HIS A 43 -15.10 14.35 0.59
N ARG A 44 -15.91 15.42 0.60
CA ARG A 44 -16.98 15.59 1.60
C ARG A 44 -18.06 14.53 1.39
N ALA A 45 -18.42 14.27 0.13
CA ALA A 45 -19.38 13.24 -0.21
C ALA A 45 -18.90 11.84 0.23
N TRP A 46 -17.62 11.51 0.02
CA TRP A 46 -17.05 10.23 0.44
C TRP A 46 -17.05 10.05 1.96
N LEU A 47 -16.68 11.09 2.71
CA LEU A 47 -16.71 11.05 4.18
C LEU A 47 -18.14 10.92 4.71
N ALA A 48 -19.10 11.65 4.13
CA ALA A 48 -20.51 11.56 4.51
C ALA A 48 -21.15 10.20 4.16
N ALA A 49 -20.59 9.48 3.19
CA ALA A 49 -21.04 8.15 2.80
C ALA A 49 -20.55 7.04 3.73
N VAL A 50 -19.64 7.32 4.67
CA VAL A 50 -19.18 6.34 5.66
C VAL A 50 -20.33 6.03 6.64
N PRO A 51 -20.79 4.76 6.73
CA PRO A 51 -21.82 4.34 7.67
C PRO A 51 -21.51 4.71 9.12
N ALA A 52 -22.54 5.14 9.84
CA ALA A 52 -22.43 5.37 11.28
C ALA A 52 -22.04 4.06 12.00
N GLY A 53 -21.00 4.13 12.84
CA GLY A 53 -20.48 2.97 13.56
C GLY A 53 -19.41 2.17 12.83
N GLU A 54 -19.04 2.54 11.58
CA GLU A 54 -17.91 1.91 10.90
C GLU A 54 -16.57 2.34 11.54
N PRO A 55 -15.66 1.40 11.85
CA PRO A 55 -14.35 1.74 12.41
C PRO A 55 -13.50 2.48 11.38
N VAL A 56 -12.98 3.64 11.78
CA VAL A 56 -12.09 4.45 10.94
C VAL A 56 -10.64 4.30 11.38
N SER A 57 -9.73 4.37 10.42
CA SER A 57 -8.29 4.50 10.69
C SER A 57 -7.85 5.94 10.42
N LEU A 58 -7.00 6.49 11.30
CA LEU A 58 -6.46 7.83 11.16
C LEU A 58 -4.95 7.74 10.90
N TYR A 59 -4.52 8.43 9.84
CA TYR A 59 -3.10 8.61 9.52
C TYR A 59 -2.71 10.07 9.81
N VAL A 60 -1.69 10.25 10.64
CA VAL A 60 -1.10 11.57 10.91
C VAL A 60 0.36 11.53 10.49
N HIS A 61 0.74 12.48 9.63
CA HIS A 61 2.11 12.59 9.14
C HIS A 61 2.93 13.48 10.08
N LEU A 62 4.02 12.96 10.65
CA LEU A 62 5.00 13.73 11.44
C LEU A 62 6.27 13.93 10.59
N PRO A 63 6.45 15.11 9.97
CA PRO A 63 7.57 15.32 9.04
C PRO A 63 8.89 15.64 9.74
N PHE A 64 8.98 15.65 11.07
CA PHE A 64 10.16 16.18 11.79
C PHE A 64 11.17 15.09 12.14
N CYS A 65 12.43 15.33 11.76
CA CYS A 65 13.56 14.49 12.13
C CYS A 65 14.62 15.31 12.88
N ARG A 66 15.33 14.70 13.84
CA ARG A 66 16.45 15.35 14.53
C ARG A 66 17.59 15.71 13.56
N GLN A 67 17.79 14.88 12.54
CA GLN A 67 18.80 15.04 11.49
C GLN A 67 18.36 14.23 10.27
N LEU A 68 18.74 14.66 9.06
CA LEU A 68 18.49 13.92 7.83
C LEU A 68 19.54 12.82 7.65
N CYS A 69 19.07 11.59 7.49
CA CYS A 69 19.92 10.48 7.08
C CYS A 69 20.23 10.56 5.58
N TRP A 70 21.46 10.20 5.18
CA TRP A 70 21.90 10.19 3.78
C TRP A 70 21.05 9.31 2.84
N TYR A 71 20.36 8.32 3.39
CA TYR A 71 19.50 7.39 2.65
C TYR A 71 18.00 7.69 2.82
N CYS A 72 17.63 8.82 3.43
CA CYS A 72 16.23 9.12 3.72
C CYS A 72 15.44 9.38 2.42
N GLY A 73 14.38 8.60 2.21
CA GLY A 73 13.41 8.78 1.12
C GLY A 73 12.01 9.18 1.59
N CYS A 74 11.87 9.59 2.85
CA CYS A 74 10.59 9.99 3.44
C CYS A 74 10.24 11.43 3.03
N HIS A 75 8.94 11.75 3.03
CA HIS A 75 8.51 13.14 3.08
C HIS A 75 8.81 13.67 4.48
N THR A 76 9.83 14.52 4.62
CA THR A 76 10.30 15.01 5.92
C THR A 76 10.96 16.38 5.76
N THR A 77 11.04 17.11 6.87
CA THR A 77 11.63 18.45 7.03
C THR A 77 12.55 18.45 8.26
N ILE A 78 13.66 19.19 8.21
CA ILE A 78 14.45 19.56 9.41
C ILE A 78 14.02 20.96 9.84
#